data_AF-A0A229FVZ0-F1
#
_entry.id   AF-A0A229FVZ0-F1
#
_cell.length_a   1.000
_cell.length_b   1.000
_cell.length_c   1.000
_cell.angle_alpha   90.00
_cell.angle_beta   90.00
_cell.angle_gamma   90.00
#
_symmetry.space_group_name_H-M   'P 1'
#
loop_
_entity.id
_entity.type
_entity.pdbx_description
1 polymer ?
#
loop_
_entity_poly.entity_id
_entity_poly.type
_entity_poly.pdbx_seq_one_letter_code
_entity_poly.pdbx_strand_id
1 'polypeptide(L)'
;MIQHSIFKHIFKILLSLLATMSITAHAQYKTLDPNDQNDPDAPRFWEEAEVKIPTAPPSKDLKPFYVSAITQLKFALDAPSITFGKDEVIRYVLVITTPSGGQQVSYEGIRCEKYEWRLYATMQKDGEWHKSVNSRWQLIRGAGHNSYHAALVKDAFCDNSIPRRSAKEIIPLLKP
;
A
#
# COMPACT_ATOMS: atom_id res chain seq x y z
N MET A 1 30.39 29.84 -72.83
CA MET A 1 29.55 28.61 -72.77
C MET A 1 29.94 27.63 -71.64
N ILE A 2 31.08 27.80 -70.96
CA ILE A 2 31.61 26.87 -69.93
C ILE A 2 31.06 27.16 -68.51
N GLN A 3 30.72 28.42 -68.20
CA GLN A 3 30.34 28.89 -66.86
C GLN A 3 28.95 28.42 -66.39
N HIS A 4 28.00 28.22 -67.32
CA HIS A 4 26.65 27.71 -67.02
C HIS A 4 26.60 26.20 -66.72
N SER A 5 27.55 25.42 -67.24
CA SER A 5 27.61 23.97 -67.04
C SER A 5 28.11 23.63 -65.63
N ILE A 6 29.12 24.38 -65.17
CA ILE A 6 29.73 24.25 -63.85
C ILE A 6 28.70 24.55 -62.75
N PHE A 7 27.89 25.60 -62.91
CA PHE A 7 26.84 25.96 -61.93
C PHE A 7 25.74 24.89 -61.82
N LYS A 8 25.35 24.25 -62.93
CA LYS A 8 24.39 23.14 -62.94
C LYS A 8 24.93 21.87 -62.28
N HIS A 9 26.24 21.61 -62.38
CA HIS A 9 26.88 20.47 -61.71
C HIS A 9 27.05 20.72 -60.22
N ILE A 10 27.45 21.93 -59.82
CA ILE A 10 27.53 22.31 -58.40
C ILE A 10 26.15 22.24 -57.75
N PHE A 11 25.09 22.72 -58.41
CA PHE A 11 23.72 22.64 -57.87
C PHE A 11 23.19 21.20 -57.75
N LYS A 12 23.53 20.31 -58.71
CA LYS A 12 23.18 18.88 -58.63
C LYS A 12 23.96 18.14 -57.53
N ILE A 13 25.24 18.47 -57.32
CA ILE A 13 26.06 17.88 -56.26
C ILE A 13 25.55 18.35 -54.89
N LEU A 14 25.21 19.62 -54.74
CA LEU A 14 24.64 20.18 -53.50
C LEU A 14 23.27 19.58 -53.17
N LEU A 15 22.42 19.31 -54.18
CA LEU A 15 21.12 18.65 -54.00
C LEU A 15 21.26 17.15 -53.67
N SER A 16 22.32 16.49 -54.14
CA SER A 16 22.60 15.07 -53.84
C SER A 16 23.17 14.83 -52.44
N LEU A 17 23.85 15.83 -51.86
CA LEU A 17 24.46 15.74 -50.52
C LEU A 17 23.47 16.02 -49.38
N LEU A 18 22.31 16.62 -49.65
CA LEU A 18 21.27 16.82 -48.62
C LEU A 18 20.33 15.61 -48.44
N ALA A 19 20.44 14.56 -49.25
CA ALA A 19 19.49 13.45 -49.27
C ALA A 19 19.92 12.18 -48.48
N THR A 20 21.07 12.18 -47.79
CA THR A 20 21.59 10.98 -47.11
C THR A 20 21.62 11.07 -45.58
N MET A 21 20.97 12.07 -44.97
CA MET A 21 20.90 12.19 -43.50
C MET A 21 19.50 11.85 -42.99
N SER A 22 19.05 10.63 -43.26
CA SER A 22 17.88 10.06 -42.61
C SER A 22 18.07 8.56 -42.50
N ILE A 23 17.72 8.05 -41.32
CA ILE A 23 17.74 6.64 -40.90
C ILE A 23 19.08 6.19 -40.31
N THR A 24 19.34 6.53 -39.05
CA THR A 24 19.58 5.53 -37.99
C THR A 24 19.36 6.18 -36.61
N ALA A 25 18.10 6.48 -36.29
CA ALA A 25 17.67 6.53 -34.90
C ALA A 25 16.93 5.21 -34.63
N HIS A 26 17.68 4.11 -34.53
CA HIS A 26 17.17 2.94 -33.82
C HIS A 26 17.20 3.29 -32.34
N ALA A 27 16.23 4.09 -31.89
CA ALA A 27 15.83 4.01 -30.50
C ALA A 27 15.32 2.57 -30.34
N GLN A 28 16.16 1.68 -29.80
CA GLN A 28 15.70 0.42 -29.24
C GLN A 28 14.74 0.81 -28.12
N TYR A 29 13.47 0.98 -28.45
CA TYR A 29 12.39 0.75 -27.52
C TYR A 29 12.59 -0.70 -27.10
N LYS A 30 13.34 -0.91 -26.01
CA LYS A 30 13.14 -2.10 -25.20
C LYS A 30 11.65 -2.06 -24.92
N THR A 31 10.93 -3.07 -25.39
CA THR A 31 9.67 -3.47 -24.77
C THR A 31 10.02 -3.69 -23.30
N LEU A 32 9.88 -2.66 -22.46
CA LEU A 32 10.02 -2.79 -21.02
C LEU A 32 8.91 -3.78 -20.64
N ASP A 33 9.29 -5.03 -20.39
CA ASP A 33 8.41 -5.95 -19.72
C ASP A 33 8.28 -5.39 -18.30
N PRO A 34 7.11 -4.85 -17.91
CA PRO A 34 6.94 -4.29 -16.57
C PRO A 34 7.11 -5.34 -15.46
N ASN A 35 7.19 -6.63 -15.82
CA ASN A 35 7.40 -7.73 -14.92
C ASN A 35 8.76 -8.44 -15.09
N ASP A 36 9.75 -7.83 -15.76
CA ASP A 36 11.12 -8.37 -15.80
C ASP A 36 11.72 -8.40 -14.39
N GLN A 37 11.84 -9.61 -13.82
CA GLN A 37 12.37 -9.81 -12.46
C GLN A 37 13.85 -9.45 -12.34
N ASN A 38 14.59 -9.33 -13.46
CA ASN A 38 16.01 -9.02 -13.49
C ASN A 38 16.29 -7.53 -13.77
N ASP A 39 15.27 -6.73 -14.05
CA ASP A 39 15.38 -5.29 -14.24
C ASP A 39 15.05 -4.56 -12.91
N PRO A 40 16.03 -3.87 -12.26
CA PRO A 40 15.78 -3.13 -11.03
C PRO A 40 14.84 -1.93 -11.24
N ASP A 41 14.70 -1.44 -12.48
CA ASP A 41 13.91 -0.26 -12.84
C ASP A 41 12.54 -0.64 -13.43
N ALA A 42 12.23 -1.93 -13.58
CA ALA A 42 10.91 -2.37 -14.04
C ALA A 42 9.79 -1.96 -13.06
N PRO A 43 8.70 -1.36 -13.55
CA PRO A 43 7.58 -0.94 -12.70
C PRO A 43 6.85 -2.15 -12.12
N ARG A 44 7.12 -2.48 -10.86
CA ARG A 44 6.42 -3.56 -10.15
C ARG A 44 5.02 -3.11 -9.76
N PHE A 45 4.00 -3.82 -10.25
CA PHE A 45 2.65 -3.69 -9.73
C PHE A 45 2.62 -4.26 -8.31
N TRP A 46 2.20 -3.45 -7.35
CA TRP A 46 2.00 -3.92 -5.98
C TRP A 46 0.88 -4.96 -5.98
N GLU A 47 1.16 -6.13 -5.42
CA GLU A 47 0.19 -7.20 -5.19
C GLU A 47 0.12 -7.49 -3.69
N GLU A 48 -1.10 -7.66 -3.19
CA GLU A 48 -1.31 -8.03 -1.79
C GLU A 48 -0.93 -9.49 -1.55
N ALA A 49 -0.19 -9.75 -0.48
CA ALA A 49 0.15 -11.11 -0.07
C ALA A 49 -1.10 -11.92 0.32
N GLU A 50 -1.03 -13.24 0.17
CA GLU A 50 -2.11 -14.14 0.59
C GLU A 50 -2.46 -13.94 2.07
N VAL A 51 -3.73 -13.68 2.35
CA VAL A 51 -4.23 -13.41 3.70
C VAL A 51 -4.87 -14.65 4.31
N LYS A 52 -4.27 -15.13 5.41
CA LYS A 52 -4.83 -16.21 6.24
C LYS A 52 -5.64 -15.61 7.37
N ILE A 53 -6.94 -15.92 7.41
CA ILE A 53 -7.82 -15.48 8.49
C ILE A 53 -7.46 -16.23 9.78
N PRO A 54 -7.40 -15.55 10.93
CA PRO A 54 -7.24 -16.21 12.22
C PRO A 54 -8.33 -17.26 12.44
N THR A 55 -8.00 -18.35 13.13
CA THR A 55 -8.97 -19.36 13.56
C THR A 55 -9.33 -19.23 15.04
N ALA A 56 -8.40 -18.69 15.84
CA ALA A 56 -8.59 -18.49 17.26
C ALA A 56 -9.27 -17.15 17.57
N PRO A 57 -9.99 -17.03 18.70
CA PRO A 57 -10.40 -15.74 19.22
C PRO A 57 -9.17 -14.89 19.65
N PRO A 58 -9.34 -13.58 19.88
CA PRO A 58 -8.28 -12.73 20.42
C PRO A 58 -7.67 -13.32 21.69
N SER A 59 -6.36 -13.18 21.84
CA SER A 59 -5.68 -13.63 23.04
C SER A 59 -6.01 -12.76 24.26
N LYS A 60 -5.47 -13.13 25.42
CA LYS A 60 -5.55 -12.29 26.63
C LYS A 60 -4.59 -11.10 26.59
N ASP A 61 -3.65 -11.07 25.64
CA ASP A 61 -2.65 -9.99 25.52
C ASP A 61 -3.17 -8.82 24.67
N LEU A 62 -4.21 -8.17 25.18
CA LEU A 62 -4.81 -7.00 24.54
C LEU A 62 -4.04 -5.74 24.92
N LYS A 63 -3.57 -4.99 23.91
CA LYS A 63 -2.88 -3.72 24.04
C LYS A 63 -3.84 -2.57 23.78
N PRO A 64 -4.32 -1.89 24.82
CA PRO A 64 -5.25 -0.77 24.65
C PRO A 64 -4.55 0.42 23.99
N PHE A 65 -5.33 1.21 23.25
CA PHE A 65 -4.86 2.46 22.70
C PHE A 65 -5.99 3.51 22.65
N TYR A 66 -5.58 4.76 22.76
CA TYR A 66 -6.42 5.93 22.75
C TYR A 66 -6.77 6.32 21.32
N VAL A 67 -8.04 6.71 21.11
CA VAL A 67 -8.51 7.20 19.82
C VAL A 67 -8.89 8.67 19.90
N SER A 68 -9.81 9.03 20.79
CA SER A 68 -10.23 10.41 21.02
C SER A 68 -11.11 10.54 22.26
N ALA A 69 -11.27 11.77 22.76
CA ALA A 69 -12.13 12.07 23.90
C ALA A 69 -13.63 12.06 23.56
N ILE A 70 -13.99 12.05 22.27
CA ILE A 70 -15.37 12.13 21.82
C ILE A 70 -16.08 10.77 21.84
N THR A 71 -15.35 9.66 21.96
CA THR A 71 -15.91 8.31 21.99
C THR A 71 -15.72 7.65 23.35
N GLN A 72 -16.72 6.90 23.81
CA GLN A 72 -16.64 6.05 25.00
C GLN A 72 -16.25 4.61 24.67
N LEU A 73 -16.02 4.31 23.39
CA LEU A 73 -15.54 3.00 22.95
C LEU A 73 -14.09 2.81 23.43
N LYS A 74 -13.78 1.60 23.89
CA LYS A 74 -12.41 1.18 24.21
C LYS A 74 -11.86 0.36 23.06
N PHE A 75 -10.63 0.63 22.68
CA PHE A 75 -9.97 -0.03 21.56
C PHE A 75 -8.72 -0.75 22.05
N ALA A 76 -8.50 -1.97 21.57
CA ALA A 76 -7.29 -2.72 21.85
C ALA A 76 -6.87 -3.58 20.66
N LEU A 77 -5.56 -3.75 20.50
CA LEU A 77 -4.98 -4.70 19.56
C LEU A 77 -4.65 -6.00 20.28
N ASP A 78 -4.92 -7.14 19.65
CA ASP A 78 -4.38 -8.42 20.11
C ASP A 78 -2.92 -8.54 19.70
N ALA A 79 -1.97 -8.38 20.64
CA ALA A 79 -0.54 -8.32 20.34
C ALA A 79 -0.01 -9.50 19.49
N PRO A 80 -0.29 -10.78 19.81
CA PRO A 80 0.21 -11.91 19.02
C PRO A 80 -0.39 -12.00 17.62
N SER A 81 -1.50 -11.31 17.34
CA SER A 81 -2.12 -11.29 16.01
C SER A 81 -1.42 -10.35 15.01
N ILE A 82 -0.55 -9.46 15.50
CA ILE A 82 0.09 -8.43 14.67
C ILE A 82 1.13 -9.10 13.77
N THR A 83 0.93 -8.98 12.46
CA THR A 83 1.80 -9.53 11.43
C THR A 83 2.22 -8.45 10.44
N PHE A 84 3.44 -8.58 9.94
CA PHE A 84 4.08 -7.64 9.03
C PHE A 84 4.26 -8.33 7.68
N GLY A 85 3.40 -8.03 6.73
CA GLY A 85 3.46 -8.63 5.40
C GLY A 85 4.63 -8.10 4.58
N LYS A 86 5.15 -8.92 3.67
CA LYS A 86 6.15 -8.51 2.66
C LYS A 86 5.59 -7.48 1.67
N ASP A 87 4.27 -7.32 1.65
CA ASP A 87 3.49 -6.39 0.86
C ASP A 87 3.25 -5.04 1.58
N GLU A 88 4.02 -4.74 2.63
CA GLU A 88 3.94 -3.48 3.38
C GLU A 88 2.64 -3.29 4.19
N VAL A 89 1.85 -4.35 4.35
CA VAL A 89 0.61 -4.33 5.13
C VAL A 89 0.85 -4.82 6.55
N ILE A 90 0.46 -4.01 7.53
CA ILE A 90 0.36 -4.43 8.94
C ILE A 90 -1.02 -5.02 9.14
N ARG A 91 -1.11 -6.32 9.46
CA ARG A 91 -2.37 -7.02 9.71
C ARG A 91 -2.51 -7.37 11.19
N TYR A 92 -3.71 -7.23 11.73
CA TYR A 92 -3.93 -7.29 13.17
C TYR A 92 -5.40 -7.60 13.48
N VAL A 93 -5.62 -8.14 14.68
CA VAL A 93 -6.95 -8.25 15.27
C VAL A 93 -7.20 -7.04 16.17
N LEU A 94 -8.33 -6.37 15.92
CA LEU A 94 -8.83 -5.25 16.70
C LEU A 94 -10.01 -5.72 17.57
N VAL A 95 -10.02 -5.27 18.81
CA VAL A 95 -11.13 -5.45 19.75
C VAL A 95 -11.68 -4.09 20.13
N ILE A 96 -12.96 -3.85 19.84
CA ILE A 96 -13.71 -2.67 20.24
C ILE A 96 -14.69 -3.09 21.33
N THR A 97 -14.68 -2.41 22.47
CA THR A 97 -15.61 -2.67 23.59
C THR A 97 -16.50 -1.45 23.83
N THR A 98 -17.82 -1.66 23.86
CA THR A 98 -18.81 -0.64 24.18
C THR A 98 -18.93 -0.42 25.69
N PRO A 99 -19.48 0.72 26.15
CA PRO A 99 -19.75 0.95 27.57
C PRO A 99 -20.66 -0.10 28.22
N SER A 100 -21.55 -0.70 27.42
CA SER A 100 -22.44 -1.79 27.85
C SER A 100 -21.77 -3.17 27.91
N GLY A 101 -20.47 -3.27 27.59
CA GLY A 101 -19.69 -4.50 27.61
C GLY A 101 -19.81 -5.35 26.33
N GLY A 102 -20.47 -4.85 25.29
CA GLY A 102 -20.51 -5.50 23.98
C GLY A 102 -19.15 -5.42 23.29
N GLN A 103 -18.71 -6.51 22.66
CA GLN A 103 -17.45 -6.56 21.93
C GLN A 103 -17.69 -6.75 20.43
N GLN A 104 -16.93 -6.00 19.64
CA GLN A 104 -16.76 -6.23 18.21
C GLN A 104 -15.30 -6.58 17.97
N VAL A 105 -15.07 -7.66 17.22
CA VAL A 105 -13.73 -8.17 16.91
C VAL A 105 -13.58 -8.29 15.40
N SER A 106 -12.52 -7.70 14.87
CA SER A 106 -12.23 -7.67 13.43
C SER A 106 -10.77 -8.01 13.16
N TYR A 107 -10.51 -8.64 12.01
CA TYR A 107 -9.19 -8.84 11.45
C TYR A 107 -9.01 -7.90 10.27
N GLU A 108 -8.03 -7.02 10.35
CA GLU A 108 -7.88 -5.84 9.50
C GLU A 108 -6.43 -5.69 9.04
N GLY A 109 -6.24 -4.88 7.99
CA GLY A 109 -4.94 -4.49 7.46
C GLY A 109 -4.83 -2.99 7.28
N ILE A 110 -3.66 -2.42 7.55
CA ILE A 110 -3.31 -1.02 7.25
C ILE A 110 -2.14 -1.01 6.28
N ARG A 111 -2.25 -0.16 5.26
CA ARG A 111 -1.21 0.09 4.26
C ARG A 111 -0.77 1.56 4.36
N CYS A 112 0.37 1.77 5.03
CA CYS A 112 0.87 3.11 5.35
C CYS A 112 1.13 3.98 4.11
N GLU A 113 1.69 3.40 3.05
CA GLU A 113 2.07 4.10 1.81
C GLU A 113 0.89 4.79 1.12
N LYS A 114 -0.31 4.18 1.17
CA LYS A 114 -1.52 4.70 0.52
C LYS A 114 -2.51 5.33 1.51
N TYR A 115 -2.22 5.27 2.81
CA TYR A 115 -3.16 5.72 3.84
C TYR A 115 -4.51 4.99 3.75
N GLU A 116 -4.46 3.67 3.56
CA GLU A 116 -5.62 2.81 3.36
C GLU A 116 -5.70 1.71 4.43
N TRP A 117 -6.92 1.24 4.67
CA TRP A 117 -7.20 0.08 5.50
C TRP A 117 -8.13 -0.90 4.78
N ARG A 118 -8.14 -2.15 5.23
CA ARG A 118 -9.00 -3.21 4.68
C ARG A 118 -9.52 -4.08 5.81
N LEU A 119 -10.82 -4.37 5.79
CA LEU A 119 -11.46 -5.37 6.65
C LEU A 119 -11.38 -6.75 5.99
N TYR A 120 -10.72 -7.72 6.62
CA TYR A 120 -10.63 -9.08 6.09
C TYR A 120 -11.72 -9.99 6.65
N ALA A 121 -11.97 -9.93 7.95
CA ALA A 121 -12.95 -10.76 8.62
C ALA A 121 -13.46 -10.12 9.91
N THR A 122 -14.62 -10.58 10.37
CA THR A 122 -15.19 -10.24 11.68
C THR A 122 -15.51 -11.52 12.43
N MET A 123 -15.28 -11.52 13.74
CA MET A 123 -15.67 -12.64 14.59
C MET A 123 -17.13 -12.47 15.03
N GLN A 124 -17.91 -13.54 14.95
CA GLN A 124 -19.28 -13.61 15.44
C GLN A 124 -19.29 -13.86 16.95
N LYS A 125 -20.48 -13.74 17.57
CA LYS A 125 -20.66 -13.91 19.02
C LYS A 125 -20.38 -15.34 19.51
N ASP A 126 -20.51 -16.33 18.63
CA ASP A 126 -20.18 -17.74 18.88
C ASP A 126 -18.67 -18.03 18.78
N GLY A 127 -17.87 -17.05 18.38
CA GLY A 127 -16.42 -17.17 18.20
C GLY A 127 -15.99 -17.55 16.79
N GLU A 128 -16.91 -17.70 15.84
CA GLU A 128 -16.56 -18.05 14.46
C GLU A 128 -16.10 -16.83 13.65
N TRP A 129 -15.09 -17.01 12.81
CA TRP A 129 -14.59 -15.98 11.90
C TRP A 129 -15.32 -16.00 10.56
N HIS A 130 -15.93 -14.87 10.21
CA HIS A 130 -16.59 -14.69 8.93
C HIS A 130 -15.79 -13.76 8.04
N LYS A 131 -15.38 -14.26 6.85
CA LYS A 131 -14.73 -13.45 5.83
C LYS A 131 -15.65 -12.32 5.36
N SER A 132 -15.07 -11.15 5.16
CA SER A 132 -15.78 -10.00 4.61
C SER A 132 -16.01 -10.19 3.11
N VAL A 133 -17.28 -10.36 2.72
CA VAL A 133 -17.69 -10.62 1.33
C VAL A 133 -17.20 -9.52 0.37
N ASN A 134 -17.23 -8.26 0.81
CA ASN A 134 -16.84 -7.10 0.01
C ASN A 134 -15.56 -6.43 0.55
N SER A 135 -14.60 -7.25 0.97
CA SER A 135 -13.31 -6.80 1.46
C SER A 135 -12.56 -6.03 0.37
N ARG A 136 -12.34 -4.74 0.59
CA ARG A 136 -11.61 -3.84 -0.33
C ARG A 136 -10.79 -2.83 0.47
N TRP A 137 -9.76 -2.29 -0.15
CA TRP A 137 -9.02 -1.16 0.39
C TRP A 137 -9.91 0.08 0.44
N GLN A 138 -9.85 0.80 1.56
CA GLN A 138 -10.62 2.00 1.83
C GLN A 138 -9.68 3.06 2.40
N LEU A 139 -9.83 4.30 1.94
CA LEU A 139 -9.11 5.43 2.51
C LEU A 139 -9.42 5.57 4.01
N ILE A 140 -8.37 5.77 4.80
CA ILE A 140 -8.49 6.08 6.22
C ILE A 140 -9.06 7.50 6.36
N ARG A 141 -10.07 7.66 7.21
CA ARG A 141 -10.70 8.96 7.50
C ARG A 141 -10.37 9.38 8.93
N GLY A 142 -10.01 10.65 9.10
CA GLY A 142 -9.60 11.21 10.39
C GLY A 142 -10.73 11.72 11.29
N ALA A 143 -11.95 11.87 10.79
CA ALA A 143 -13.05 12.49 11.54
C ALA A 143 -14.08 11.47 12.06
N GLY A 144 -14.39 11.51 13.35
CA GLY A 144 -15.50 10.77 13.97
C GLY A 144 -15.12 9.83 15.13
N HIS A 145 -16.12 9.17 15.69
CA HIS A 145 -15.99 8.29 16.86
C HIS A 145 -15.19 7.00 16.58
N ASN A 146 -15.10 6.60 15.31
CA ASN A 146 -14.41 5.39 14.84
C ASN A 146 -13.13 5.70 14.05
N SER A 147 -12.48 6.84 14.31
CA SER A 147 -11.19 7.21 13.68
C SER A 147 -9.99 6.38 14.18
N TYR A 148 -10.20 5.15 14.65
CA TYR A 148 -9.15 4.33 15.25
C TYR A 148 -8.05 3.95 14.25
N HIS A 149 -8.39 3.78 12.96
CA HIS A 149 -7.37 3.60 11.91
C HIS A 149 -6.43 4.81 11.82
N ALA A 150 -6.97 6.02 11.90
CA ALA A 150 -6.17 7.24 11.84
C ALA A 150 -5.27 7.37 13.08
N ALA A 151 -5.78 7.01 14.26
CA ALA A 151 -4.98 6.95 15.48
C ALA A 151 -3.83 5.94 15.36
N LEU A 152 -4.12 4.71 14.90
CA LEU A 152 -3.09 3.68 14.69
C LEU A 152 -2.02 4.15 13.70
N VAL A 153 -2.41 4.69 12.54
CA VAL A 153 -1.45 5.20 11.55
C VAL A 153 -0.56 6.29 12.15
N LYS A 154 -1.17 7.28 12.81
CA LYS A 154 -0.47 8.45 13.32
C LYS A 154 0.45 8.11 14.49
N ASP A 155 -0.03 7.30 15.43
CA ASP A 155 0.61 7.17 16.73
C ASP A 155 1.49 5.92 16.83
N ALA A 156 1.18 4.83 16.10
CA ALA A 156 1.80 3.53 16.36
C ALA A 156 2.29 2.76 15.12
N PHE A 157 1.60 2.80 13.98
CA PHE A 157 1.87 1.87 12.87
C PHE A 157 2.79 2.45 11.80
N CYS A 158 2.64 3.73 11.48
CA CYS A 158 3.36 4.35 10.39
C CYS A 158 4.35 5.40 10.91
N ASP A 159 5.47 5.52 10.23
CA ASP A 159 6.42 6.62 10.34
C ASP A 159 6.62 7.20 8.96
N ASN A 160 6.15 8.44 8.72
CA ASN A 160 6.24 9.11 7.41
C ASN A 160 5.77 8.23 6.22
N SER A 161 4.62 7.57 6.38
CA SER A 161 4.03 6.63 5.40
C SER A 161 4.76 5.29 5.22
N ILE A 162 5.81 5.02 6.00
CA ILE A 162 6.53 3.76 6.04
C ILE A 162 5.97 2.91 7.20
N PRO A 163 5.62 1.63 7.00
CA PRO A 163 5.16 0.78 8.09
C PRO A 163 6.32 0.41 9.03
N ARG A 164 6.08 0.49 10.34
CA ARG A 164 6.95 -0.13 11.34
C ARG A 164 6.95 -1.65 11.17
N ARG A 165 8.07 -2.31 11.50
CA ARG A 165 8.34 -3.70 11.08
C ARG A 165 8.29 -4.73 12.19
N SER A 166 8.08 -4.29 13.42
CA SER A 166 8.03 -5.20 14.56
C SER A 166 7.06 -4.75 15.64
N ALA A 167 6.49 -5.73 16.34
CA ALA A 167 5.66 -5.46 17.51
C ALA A 167 6.44 -4.73 18.61
N LYS A 168 7.76 -4.93 18.68
CA LYS A 168 8.66 -4.22 19.60
C LYS A 168 8.67 -2.71 19.37
N GLU A 169 8.52 -2.26 18.12
CA GLU A 169 8.42 -0.83 17.81
C GLU A 169 7.00 -0.29 18.05
N ILE A 170 5.96 -1.09 17.77
CA ILE A 170 4.56 -0.65 17.83
C ILE A 170 4.03 -0.63 19.26
N ILE A 171 4.22 -1.70 20.03
CA ILE A 171 3.59 -1.87 21.35
C ILE A 171 3.90 -0.71 22.31
N PRO A 172 5.14 -0.21 22.42
CA PRO A 172 5.46 0.93 23.29
C PRO A 172 4.77 2.24 22.90
N LEU A 173 4.28 2.35 21.66
CA LEU A 173 3.61 3.54 21.14
C LEU A 173 2.09 3.52 21.36
N LEU A 174 1.52 2.36 21.69
CA LEU A 174 0.10 2.22 22.03
C LEU A 174 -0.14 2.81 23.42
N LYS A 175 -0.63 4.04 23.46
CA LYS A 175 -0.98 4.74 24.70
C LYS A 175 -2.49 4.62 24.93
N PRO A 176 -2.96 4.08 26.07
CA PRO A 176 -4.38 3.96 26.38
C PRO A 176 -5.08 5.30 26.60
#